data_AF-A0A9C8XGW8-F1
#
_entry.id   AF-A0A9C8XGW8-F1
#
_cell.length_a   1.000
_cell.length_b   1.000
_cell.length_c   1.000
_cell.angle_alpha   90.00
_cell.angle_beta   90.00
_cell.angle_gamma   90.00
#
_symmetry.space_group_name_H-M   'P 1'
#
loop_
_entity.id
_entity.type
_entity.pdbx_description
1 polymer ?
#
loop_
_entity_poly.entity_id
_entity_poly.type
_entity_poly.pdbx_seq_one_letter_code
_entity_poly.pdbx_strand_id
1 'polypeptide(L)' 'ISVMDALKASTINAAYQLKEEKIKGSIEPGKLADFVVLSDNPLNIDPMKLKDIKVLETIKEGQTVYKHP' A
#
# COMPACT_ATOMS: atom_id res chain seq x y z
N ILE A 1 3.09 16.10 7.71
CA ILE A 1 3.72 15.03 6.91
C ILE A 1 3.16 15.08 5.50
N SER A 2 3.93 14.83 4.44
CA SER A 2 3.36 14.70 3.10
C SER A 2 2.68 13.34 2.93
N VAL A 3 1.77 13.21 1.97
CA VAL A 3 1.14 11.91 1.65
C VAL A 3 2.20 10.90 1.18
N MET A 4 3.18 11.35 0.41
CA MET A 4 4.30 10.52 -0.03
C MET A 4 5.13 9.99 1.15
N ASP A 5 5.40 10.84 2.14
CA ASP A 5 6.14 10.41 3.35
C ASP A 5 5.34 9.38 4.15
N ALA A 6 4.01 9.56 4.25
CA ALA A 6 3.13 8.60 4.91
C ALA A 6 3.09 7.26 4.18
N LEU A 7 2.99 7.26 2.84
CA LEU A 7 3.04 6.04 2.02
C LEU A 7 4.36 5.30 2.23
N LYS A 8 5.50 6.01 2.18
CA LYS A 8 6.82 5.41 2.45
C LYS A 8 6.91 4.87 3.87
N ALA A 9 6.41 5.61 4.86
CA ALA A 9 6.38 5.18 6.26
C ALA A 9 5.62 3.86 6.43
N SER A 10 4.50 3.68 5.74
CA SER A 10 3.68 2.45 5.79
C SER A 10 4.15 1.32 4.88
N THR A 11 5.12 1.55 4.00
CA THR A 11 5.60 0.55 3.02
C THR A 11 7.10 0.30 3.14
N ILE A 12 7.92 0.97 2.33
CA ILE A 12 9.36 0.75 2.22
C ILE A 12 10.06 0.96 3.58
N ASN A 13 9.73 2.02 4.31
CA ASN A 13 10.39 2.32 5.59
C ASN A 13 9.94 1.35 6.69
N ALA A 14 8.69 0.89 6.68
CA ALA A 14 8.21 -0.13 7.61
C ALA A 14 8.91 -1.48 7.35
N ALA A 15 9.00 -1.89 6.10
CA ALA A 15 9.69 -3.12 5.72
C ALA A 15 11.17 -3.08 6.13
N TYR A 16 11.85 -1.96 5.90
CA TYR A 16 13.25 -1.78 6.32
C TYR A 16 13.42 -1.86 7.85
N GLN A 17 12.54 -1.22 8.63
CA GLN A 17 12.58 -1.29 10.09
C GLN A 17 12.45 -2.72 10.62
N LEU A 18 11.71 -3.57 9.92
CA LEU A 18 11.51 -4.98 10.26
C LEU A 18 12.53 -5.93 9.60
N LYS A 19 13.48 -5.41 8.81
CA LYS A 19 14.44 -6.19 8.00
C LYS A 19 13.76 -7.10 6.96
N GLU A 20 12.61 -6.67 6.47
CA GLU A 20 11.78 -7.39 5.51
C GLU A 20 11.80 -6.73 4.11
N GLU A 21 12.66 -5.75 3.87
CA GLU A 21 12.74 -5.00 2.60
C GLU A 21 13.05 -5.86 1.38
N LYS A 22 13.66 -7.03 1.60
CA LYS A 22 13.94 -8.04 0.56
C LYS A 22 12.72 -8.86 0.17
N ILE A 23 11.70 -8.92 1.02
CA ILE A 23 10.51 -9.76 0.81
C ILE A 23 9.23 -8.94 0.61
N LYS A 24 9.14 -7.70 1.11
CA LYS A 24 7.97 -6.82 0.97
C LYS A 24 8.33 -5.33 1.05
N GLY A 25 7.32 -4.47 0.93
CA GLY A 25 7.45 -3.02 1.05
C GLY A 25 7.57 -2.27 -0.29
N SER A 26 7.79 -2.96 -1.40
CA SER A 26 7.66 -2.42 -2.77
C SER A 26 7.11 -3.50 -3.71
N ILE A 27 6.63 -3.08 -4.88
CA ILE A 27 6.12 -3.99 -5.92
C ILE A 27 7.25 -4.26 -6.91
N GLU A 28 7.94 -5.38 -6.72
CA GLU A 28 9.09 -5.80 -7.52
C GLU A 28 9.06 -7.34 -7.70
N PRO A 29 9.59 -7.87 -8.83
CA PRO A 29 9.73 -9.31 -9.01
C PRO A 29 10.54 -9.96 -7.87
N GLY A 30 10.06 -11.10 -7.36
CA GLY A 30 10.70 -11.84 -6.27
C GLY A 30 10.23 -11.47 -4.86
N LYS A 31 9.44 -10.40 -4.70
CA LYS A 31 8.77 -10.06 -3.43
C LYS A 31 7.40 -10.72 -3.33
N LEU A 32 6.88 -10.77 -2.09
CA LEU A 32 5.50 -11.18 -1.84
C LEU A 32 4.55 -10.24 -2.57
N ALA A 33 3.51 -10.82 -3.19
CA ALA A 33 2.44 -10.06 -3.81
C ALA A 33 1.47 -9.53 -2.74
N ASP A 34 1.97 -8.62 -1.91
CA ASP A 34 1.26 -7.91 -0.85
C ASP A 34 1.00 -6.46 -1.29
N PHE A 35 -0.21 -6.17 -1.75
CA PHE A 35 -0.60 -4.82 -2.17
C PHE A 35 -2.12 -4.63 -2.10
N VAL A 36 -2.53 -3.36 -2.19
CA VAL A 36 -3.94 -2.97 -2.24
C VAL A 36 -4.23 -2.21 -3.53
N VAL A 37 -5.44 -2.37 -4.03
CA VAL A 37 -5.99 -1.55 -5.11
C VAL A 37 -6.87 -0.49 -4.47
N LEU A 38 -6.63 0.78 -4.78
CA LEU A 38 -7.37 1.92 -4.24
C LEU A 38 -8.30 2.51 -5.31
N SER A 39 -9.44 3.08 -4.90
CA SER A 39 -10.37 3.74 -5.82
C SER A 39 -9.79 4.98 -6.49
N ASP A 40 -8.84 5.63 -5.83
CA ASP A 40 -8.27 6.89 -6.25
C ASP A 40 -6.78 6.96 -5.90
N ASN A 41 -6.05 7.84 -6.60
CA ASN A 41 -4.64 8.08 -6.33
C ASN A 41 -4.49 9.04 -5.13
N PRO A 42 -3.94 8.58 -3.99
CA PRO A 42 -3.79 9.42 -2.80
C PRO A 42 -2.83 10.60 -2.99
N LEU A 43 -1.97 10.58 -4.01
CA LEU A 43 -1.04 11.68 -4.31
C LEU A 43 -1.69 12.84 -5.09
N ASN A 44 -2.86 12.61 -5.69
CA ASN A 44 -3.51 13.57 -6.60
C ASN A 44 -4.90 14.01 -6.11
N ILE A 45 -5.13 13.98 -4.79
CA ILE A 45 -6.40 14.35 -4.17
C ILE A 45 -6.18 15.32 -3.01
N ASP A 46 -7.21 16.09 -2.67
CA ASP A 46 -7.25 16.86 -1.42
C ASP A 46 -6.99 15.92 -0.22
N PRO A 47 -6.01 16.23 0.64
CA PRO A 47 -5.73 15.46 1.85
C PRO A 47 -6.96 15.19 2.73
N MET A 48 -7.95 16.10 2.75
CA MET A 48 -9.19 15.93 3.52
C MET A 48 -10.08 14.79 2.99
N LYS A 49 -9.91 14.40 1.73
CA LYS A 49 -10.65 13.31 1.07
C LYS A 49 -9.91 11.97 1.10
N LEU A 50 -8.70 11.90 1.66
CA LEU A 50 -7.94 10.63 1.74
C LEU A 50 -8.73 9.53 2.46
N LYS A 51 -9.51 9.90 3.49
CA LYS A 51 -10.38 8.99 4.23
C LYS A 51 -11.54 8.40 3.41
N ASP A 52 -11.87 9.04 2.29
CA ASP A 52 -12.97 8.63 1.41
C ASP A 52 -12.48 7.65 0.32
N ILE A 53 -11.15 7.50 0.17
CA ILE A 53 -10.56 6.52 -0.75
C ILE A 53 -10.94 5.12 -0.27
N LYS A 54 -11.56 4.36 -1.15
CA LYS A 54 -11.94 2.98 -0.87
C LYS A 54 -10.81 2.06 -1.23
N VAL A 55 -10.56 1.08 -0.37
CA VAL A 55 -9.81 -0.11 -0.77
C VAL A 55 -10.73 -0.95 -1.62
N LEU A 56 -10.40 -1.15 -2.90
CA LEU A 56 -11.17 -1.97 -3.83
C LEU A 56 -10.83 -3.45 -3.68
N GLU A 57 -9.56 -3.75 -3.41
CA GLU A 57 -9.07 -5.11 -3.25
C GLU A 57 -7.83 -5.11 -2.36
N THR A 58 -7.71 -6.12 -1.49
CA THR A 58 -6.49 -6.42 -0.73
C THR A 58 -5.98 -7.77 -1.16
N ILE A 59 -4.73 -7.81 -1.61
CA ILE A 59 -4.05 -9.01 -2.05
C ILE A 59 -2.92 -9.29 -1.05
N LYS A 60 -2.89 -10.52 -0.53
CA LYS A 60 -1.84 -11.01 0.36
C LYS A 60 -1.24 -12.28 -0.26
N GLU A 61 0.07 -12.27 -0.48
CA GLU A 61 0.82 -13.37 -1.08
C GLU A 61 0.18 -13.88 -2.38
N GLY A 62 -0.37 -12.96 -3.18
CA GLY A 62 -1.02 -13.26 -4.46
C GLY A 62 -2.47 -13.75 -4.36
N GLN A 63 -3.04 -13.83 -3.15
CA GLN A 63 -4.43 -14.20 -2.93
C GLN A 63 -5.27 -13.00 -2.51
N THR A 64 -6.44 -12.81 -3.13
CA THR A 64 -7.40 -11.79 -2.71
C THR A 64 -7.97 -12.18 -1.34
N VAL A 65 -7.71 -11.38 -0.32
CA VAL A 65 -8.23 -11.57 1.05
C VAL A 65 -9.39 -10.63 1.39
N TYR A 66 -9.54 -9.55 0.62
CA TYR A 66 -10.66 -8.63 0.71
C TYR A 66 -10.98 -8.09 -0.68
N LYS A 67 -12.27 -7.97 -0.99
CA LYS A 67 -12.78 -7.33 -2.19
C LYS A 67 -13.94 -6.44 -1.79
N HIS A 68 -13.92 -5.19 -2.21
CA HIS A 68 -15.02 -4.26 -1.94
C HIS A 68 -16.32 -4.83 -2.54
N PRO A 69 -17.42 -4.85 -1.77
CA PRO A 69 -18.72 -5.35 -2.25
C PRO A 69 -19.33 -4.48 -3.35
#